data_AF-A0ABC9P818-F1
#
_entry.id   AF-A0ABC9P818-F1
#
_cell.length_a   1.000
_cell.length_b   1.000
_cell.length_c   1.000
_cell.angle_alpha   90.00
_cell.angle_beta   90.00
_cell.angle_gamma   90.00
#
_symmetry.space_group_name_H-M   'P 1'
#
loop_
_entity.id
_entity.type
_entity.pdbx_description
1 polymer ?
#
loop_
_entity_poly.entity_id
_entity_poly.type
_entity_poly.pdbx_seq_one_letter_code
_entity_poly.pdbx_strand_id
1 'polypeptide(L)'
;MCYYDINYGEYDRFKELLINKRIVEWNEDILILEDGTKITIECSEQDCCAGAYGKFKNVKLDAVITNVSLPEITNIPDDDTVVNQAKVTIFHNQNPIAIADFYADAGNGGYYYSVASFVIKDIHYKVVEA
;
A
#
# COMPACT_ATOMS: atom_id res chain seq x y z
N MET A 1 4.04 24.53 -4.69
CA MET A 1 3.92 23.69 -3.49
C MET A 1 2.48 23.70 -3.05
N CYS A 2 1.72 22.67 -3.41
CA CYS A 2 0.39 22.46 -2.85
C CYS A 2 0.60 21.51 -1.67
N TYR A 3 0.82 22.06 -0.46
CA TYR A 3 0.70 21.29 0.78
C TYR A 3 -0.78 20.94 0.93
N TYR A 4 -1.19 19.77 0.44
CA TYR A 4 -2.38 19.12 0.96
C TYR A 4 -1.95 18.47 2.28
N ASP A 5 -2.54 18.88 3.40
CA ASP A 5 -2.39 18.12 4.65
C ASP A 5 -2.93 16.71 4.40
N ILE A 6 -2.03 15.75 4.26
CA ILE A 6 -2.41 14.36 4.05
C ILE A 6 -2.93 13.80 5.36
N ASN A 7 -4.14 13.26 5.30
CA ASN A 7 -4.76 12.63 6.44
C ASN A 7 -4.23 11.21 6.61
N TYR A 8 -3.16 11.07 7.39
CA TYR A 8 -2.60 9.77 7.73
C TYR A 8 -3.38 9.09 8.86
N GLY A 9 -3.85 7.88 8.58
CA GLY A 9 -4.35 6.95 9.59
C GLY A 9 -3.26 6.00 10.07
N GLU A 10 -3.48 5.41 11.25
CA GLU A 10 -2.60 4.36 11.78
C GLU A 10 -2.79 3.05 11.00
N TYR A 11 -1.69 2.34 10.71
CA TYR A 11 -1.75 1.09 9.94
C TYR A 11 -2.59 0.00 10.62
N ASP A 12 -2.60 -0.07 11.95
CA ASP A 12 -3.47 -1.01 12.67
C ASP A 12 -4.95 -0.70 12.43
N ARG A 13 -5.32 0.59 12.30
CA ARG A 13 -6.67 0.97 11.93
C ARG A 13 -7.04 0.52 10.52
N PHE A 14 -6.10 0.57 9.57
CA PHE A 14 -6.31 -0.01 8.24
C PHE A 14 -6.63 -1.50 8.33
N LYS A 15 -5.83 -2.27 9.09
CA LYS A 15 -6.08 -3.70 9.27
C LYS A 15 -7.48 -3.96 9.80
N GLU A 16 -7.88 -3.28 10.87
CA GLU A 16 -9.21 -3.39 11.48
C GLU A 16 -10.35 -3.14 10.48
N LEU A 17 -10.19 -2.18 9.57
CA LEU A 17 -11.19 -1.85 8.56
C LEU A 17 -11.36 -2.96 7.52
N LEU A 18 -10.40 -3.88 7.37
CA LEU A 18 -10.44 -4.98 6.41
C LEU A 18 -10.93 -6.29 7.03
N ILE A 19 -10.69 -6.51 8.33
CA ILE A 19 -11.07 -7.76 9.01
C ILE A 19 -12.58 -8.02 8.88
N ASN A 20 -12.92 -9.29 8.67
CA ASN A 20 -14.29 -9.82 8.50
C ASN A 20 -15.02 -9.33 7.24
N LYS A 21 -14.30 -8.73 6.28
CA LYS A 21 -14.88 -8.35 4.98
C LYS A 21 -14.38 -9.26 3.87
N ARG A 22 -15.20 -9.45 2.84
CA ARG A 22 -14.82 -10.20 1.63
C ARG A 22 -14.36 -9.28 0.51
N ILE A 23 -13.39 -9.73 -0.27
CA ILE A 23 -12.98 -9.10 -1.53
C ILE A 23 -13.97 -9.55 -2.61
N VAL A 24 -14.63 -8.61 -3.28
CA VAL A 24 -15.66 -8.91 -4.31
C VAL A 24 -15.22 -8.52 -5.72
N GLU A 25 -14.32 -7.55 -5.86
CA GLU A 25 -13.78 -7.11 -7.14
C GLU A 25 -12.35 -6.59 -6.97
N TRP A 26 -11.51 -6.78 -7.99
CA TRP A 26 -10.15 -6.22 -7.99
C TRP A 26 -9.60 -6.04 -9.41
N ASN A 27 -8.62 -5.16 -9.53
CA ASN A 27 -7.63 -5.11 -10.61
C ASN A 27 -6.26 -4.74 -10.02
N GLU A 28 -5.24 -4.50 -10.84
CA GLU A 28 -3.90 -4.21 -10.33
C GLU A 28 -3.80 -2.96 -9.43
N ASP A 29 -4.71 -1.99 -9.57
CA ASP A 29 -4.67 -0.72 -8.86
C ASP A 29 -5.71 -0.60 -7.73
N ILE A 30 -6.78 -1.41 -7.79
CA ILE A 30 -7.96 -1.27 -6.94
C ILE A 30 -8.39 -2.63 -6.38
N LEU A 31 -8.73 -2.66 -5.09
CA LEU A 31 -9.41 -3.75 -4.41
C LEU A 31 -10.74 -3.25 -3.81
N ILE A 32 -11.85 -3.95 -4.07
CA ILE A 32 -13.19 -3.58 -3.58
C ILE A 32 -13.71 -4.67 -2.64
N LEU A 33 -14.19 -4.25 -1.48
CA LEU A 33 -14.80 -5.11 -0.46
C LEU A 33 -16.33 -5.18 -0.61
N GLU A 34 -16.94 -6.19 -0.02
CA GLU A 34 -18.39 -6.46 -0.10
C GLU A 34 -19.29 -5.32 0.42
N ASP A 35 -18.77 -4.45 1.28
CA ASP A 35 -19.47 -3.27 1.80
C ASP A 35 -19.28 -2.02 0.91
N GLY A 36 -18.66 -2.18 -0.25
CA GLY A 36 -18.33 -1.09 -1.17
C GLY A 36 -17.07 -0.31 -0.81
N THR A 37 -16.31 -0.73 0.22
CA THR A 37 -15.02 -0.11 0.53
C THR A 37 -14.05 -0.31 -0.62
N LYS A 38 -13.59 0.80 -1.20
CA LYS A 38 -12.54 0.83 -2.22
C LYS A 38 -11.18 1.07 -1.55
N ILE A 39 -10.21 0.22 -1.88
CA ILE A 39 -8.82 0.30 -1.44
C ILE A 39 -7.96 0.53 -2.68
N THR A 40 -7.13 1.55 -2.65
CA THR A 40 -6.11 1.84 -3.67
C THR A 40 -4.72 1.85 -3.06
N ILE A 41 -3.71 1.79 -3.91
CA ILE A 41 -2.32 2.06 -3.53
C ILE A 41 -1.89 3.32 -4.28
N GLU A 42 -1.44 4.33 -3.54
CA GLU A 42 -1.18 5.65 -4.11
C GLU A 42 0.15 6.23 -3.60
N CYS A 43 0.80 7.02 -4.46
CA CYS A 43 1.83 7.95 -4.04
C CYS A 43 1.16 9.03 -3.18
N SER A 44 1.39 8.96 -1.88
CA SER A 44 0.80 9.91 -0.94
C SER A 44 1.60 11.20 -0.97
N GLU A 45 2.92 11.09 -0.83
CA GLU A 45 3.83 12.21 -0.90
C GLU A 45 4.96 11.91 -1.85
N GLN A 46 5.45 12.95 -2.52
CA GLN A 46 6.71 12.91 -3.24
C GLN A 46 7.29 14.32 -3.37
N ASP A 47 8.61 14.40 -3.47
CA ASP A 47 9.31 15.61 -3.93
C ASP A 47 9.96 15.41 -5.30
N CYS A 48 9.84 16.43 -6.15
CA CYS A 48 10.45 16.57 -7.46
C CYS A 48 10.47 15.28 -8.33
N CYS A 49 11.62 14.58 -8.33
CA CYS A 49 11.92 13.41 -9.16
C CYS A 49 11.76 12.07 -8.43
N ALA A 50 11.33 12.08 -7.17
CA ALA A 50 10.98 10.88 -6.44
C ALA A 50 9.63 10.33 -6.92
N GLY A 51 9.40 9.05 -6.66
CA GLY A 51 8.16 8.39 -7.08
C GLY A 51 7.84 7.17 -6.26
N ALA A 52 6.55 6.97 -6.00
CA ALA A 52 6.03 5.82 -5.29
C ALA A 52 4.82 5.23 -6.00
N TYR A 53 4.66 3.91 -5.94
CA TYR A 53 3.51 3.20 -6.51
C TYR A 53 3.36 1.81 -5.89
N GLY A 54 2.29 1.11 -6.26
CA GLY A 54 2.14 -0.29 -5.90
C GLY A 54 1.05 -0.97 -6.70
N LYS A 55 0.95 -2.30 -6.54
CA LYS A 55 -0.01 -3.13 -7.28
C LYS A 55 -0.53 -4.29 -6.43
N PHE A 56 -1.80 -4.62 -6.62
CA PHE A 56 -2.39 -5.86 -6.12
C PHE A 56 -2.07 -7.04 -7.03
N LYS A 57 -1.84 -8.21 -6.43
CA LYS A 57 -1.51 -9.47 -7.12
C LYS A 57 -2.13 -10.67 -6.39
N ASN A 58 -2.31 -11.76 -7.13
CA ASN A 58 -2.75 -13.06 -6.60
C ASN A 58 -4.03 -12.99 -5.75
N VAL A 59 -4.97 -12.12 -6.15
CA VAL A 59 -6.19 -11.89 -5.38
C VAL A 59 -7.22 -12.99 -5.65
N LYS A 60 -7.75 -13.57 -4.57
CA LYS A 60 -8.85 -14.52 -4.58
C LYS A 60 -10.12 -13.81 -4.10
N LEU A 61 -11.13 -13.83 -4.94
CA LEU A 61 -12.45 -13.30 -4.63
C LEU A 61 -13.21 -14.21 -3.65
N ASP A 62 -14.24 -13.66 -3.02
CA ASP A 62 -15.19 -14.35 -2.13
C ASP A 62 -14.58 -14.98 -0.87
N ALA A 63 -13.33 -14.65 -0.55
CA ALA A 63 -12.65 -15.06 0.68
C ALA A 63 -12.74 -13.95 1.74
N VAL A 64 -13.12 -14.33 2.97
CA VAL A 64 -13.19 -13.39 4.11
C VAL A 64 -11.78 -13.06 4.58
N ILE A 65 -11.45 -11.78 4.72
CA ILE A 65 -10.19 -11.34 5.28
C ILE A 65 -10.19 -11.61 6.78
N THR A 66 -9.25 -12.45 7.24
CA THR A 66 -9.07 -12.79 8.65
C THR A 66 -7.80 -12.18 9.23
N ASN A 67 -6.85 -11.77 8.39
CA ASN A 67 -5.62 -11.11 8.83
C ASN A 67 -4.97 -10.33 7.67
N VAL A 68 -4.14 -9.36 8.03
CA VAL A 68 -3.28 -8.58 7.12
C VAL A 68 -1.91 -8.48 7.78
N SER A 69 -0.84 -8.78 7.04
CA SER A 69 0.53 -8.71 7.58
C SER A 69 0.94 -7.26 7.87
N LEU A 70 1.97 -7.11 8.70
CA LEU A 70 2.77 -5.89 8.66
C LEU A 70 3.51 -5.78 7.31
N PRO A 71 3.88 -4.58 6.87
CA PRO A 71 4.71 -4.41 5.68
C PRO A 71 6.06 -5.10 5.84
N GLU A 72 6.38 -6.01 4.93
CA GLU A 72 7.72 -6.61 4.83
C GLU A 72 8.58 -5.72 3.93
N ILE A 73 9.36 -4.82 4.55
CA ILE A 73 10.18 -3.83 3.83
C ILE A 73 11.53 -4.45 3.45
N THR A 74 11.95 -4.24 2.20
CA THR A 74 13.27 -4.61 1.67
C THR A 74 13.88 -3.40 0.98
N ASN A 75 15.10 -3.05 1.38
CA ASN A 75 15.90 -2.07 0.66
C ASN A 75 16.52 -2.71 -0.59
N ILE A 76 16.32 -2.09 -1.73
CA ILE A 76 16.88 -2.55 -3.01
C ILE A 76 18.19 -1.79 -3.23
N PRO A 77 19.33 -2.48 -3.39
CA PRO A 77 20.58 -1.83 -3.70
C PRO A 77 20.46 -1.01 -4.99
N ASP A 78 20.80 0.28 -4.88
CA ASP A 78 20.89 1.21 -6.00
C ASP A 78 22.14 2.08 -5.77
N ASP A 79 22.87 2.36 -6.84
CA ASP A 79 24.17 3.04 -6.78
C ASP A 79 24.03 4.58 -6.69
N ASP A 80 22.84 5.12 -6.93
CA ASP A 80 22.56 6.56 -6.97
C ASP A 80 21.52 6.98 -5.92
N THR A 81 20.44 6.23 -5.76
CA THR A 81 19.28 6.65 -4.92
C THR A 81 18.95 5.65 -3.82
N VAL A 82 17.97 6.00 -2.98
CA VAL A 82 17.37 5.07 -2.01
C VAL A 82 16.13 4.48 -2.66
N VAL A 83 16.06 3.15 -2.71
CA VAL A 83 14.91 2.41 -3.22
C VAL A 83 14.43 1.42 -2.17
N ASN A 84 13.15 1.51 -1.80
CA ASN A 84 12.53 0.57 -0.88
C ASN A 84 11.32 -0.11 -1.54
N GLN A 85 11.21 -1.41 -1.33
CA GLN A 85 10.04 -2.20 -1.66
C GLN A 85 9.36 -2.68 -0.39
N ALA A 86 8.04 -2.84 -0.43
CA ALA A 86 7.33 -3.53 0.62
C ALA A 86 6.31 -4.51 0.06
N LYS A 87 6.08 -5.58 0.82
CA LYS A 87 5.04 -6.56 0.53
C LYS A 87 4.08 -6.65 1.72
N VAL A 88 2.79 -6.52 1.44
CA VAL A 88 1.72 -6.77 2.41
C VAL A 88 0.88 -7.95 1.93
N THR A 89 0.68 -8.94 2.80
CA THR A 89 -0.12 -10.13 2.49
C THR A 89 -1.44 -10.09 3.25
N ILE A 90 -2.53 -10.33 2.53
CA ILE A 90 -3.89 -10.44 3.08
C ILE A 90 -4.26 -11.92 3.13
N PHE A 91 -4.83 -12.36 4.26
CA PHE A 91 -5.07 -13.78 4.54
C PHE A 91 -6.53 -14.11 4.81
N HIS A 92 -6.93 -15.31 4.41
CA HIS A 92 -8.11 -16.03 4.89
C HIS A 92 -7.67 -17.30 5.61
N ASN A 93 -7.90 -17.36 6.92
CA ASN A 93 -7.55 -18.50 7.76
C ASN A 93 -6.10 -18.99 7.52
N GLN A 94 -5.14 -18.06 7.64
CA GLN A 94 -3.70 -18.25 7.38
C GLN A 94 -3.30 -18.51 5.92
N ASN A 95 -4.24 -18.66 4.99
CA ASN A 95 -3.94 -18.81 3.57
C ASN A 95 -3.83 -17.43 2.91
N PRO A 96 -2.77 -17.12 2.16
CA PRO A 96 -2.70 -15.91 1.36
C PRO A 96 -3.84 -15.87 0.33
N ILE A 97 -4.56 -14.76 0.32
CA ILE A 97 -5.66 -14.49 -0.61
C ILE A 97 -5.45 -13.21 -1.43
N ALA A 98 -4.51 -12.34 -1.06
CA ALA A 98 -4.06 -11.23 -1.88
C ALA A 98 -2.67 -10.79 -1.44
N ILE A 99 -1.91 -10.23 -2.37
CA ILE A 99 -0.61 -9.60 -2.13
C ILE A 99 -0.71 -8.17 -2.66
N ALA A 100 -0.19 -7.21 -1.89
CA ALA A 100 0.03 -5.84 -2.32
C ALA A 100 1.53 -5.57 -2.29
N ASP A 101 2.09 -5.30 -3.47
CA ASP A 101 3.49 -4.90 -3.62
C ASP A 101 3.58 -3.38 -3.71
N PHE A 102 4.58 -2.81 -3.07
CA PHE A 102 4.83 -1.37 -2.99
C PHE A 102 6.26 -1.07 -3.40
N TYR A 103 6.45 0.14 -3.92
CA TYR A 103 7.72 0.68 -4.35
C TYR A 103 7.80 2.17 -3.99
N ALA A 104 8.94 2.60 -3.46
CA ALA A 104 9.28 4.00 -3.23
C ALA A 104 10.74 4.22 -3.67
N ASP A 105 10.97 5.33 -4.38
CA ASP A 105 12.26 5.79 -4.85
C ASP A 105 12.45 7.25 -4.44
N ALA A 106 13.57 7.55 -3.79
CA ALA A 106 13.95 8.85 -3.28
C ALA A 106 14.43 9.83 -4.38
N GLY A 107 14.66 9.37 -5.61
CA GLY A 107 15.14 10.14 -6.76
C GLY A 107 16.47 10.88 -6.55
N ASN A 108 17.12 11.28 -7.66
CA ASN A 108 18.25 12.22 -7.70
C ASN A 108 19.24 12.08 -6.53
N GLY A 109 20.06 11.04 -6.49
CA GLY A 109 21.06 10.91 -5.42
C GLY A 109 20.50 10.58 -4.02
N GLY A 110 19.20 10.30 -3.89
CA GLY A 110 18.51 10.14 -2.60
C GLY A 110 18.20 11.45 -1.86
N TYR A 111 18.16 12.59 -2.57
CA TYR A 111 17.89 13.90 -1.97
C TYR A 111 16.39 14.24 -1.83
N TYR A 112 15.51 13.52 -2.53
CA TYR A 112 14.07 13.70 -2.41
C TYR A 112 13.46 12.57 -1.58
N TYR A 113 12.14 12.60 -1.43
CA TYR A 113 11.42 11.57 -0.70
C TYR A 113 10.18 11.15 -1.47
N SER A 114 9.74 9.91 -1.29
CA SER A 114 8.41 9.48 -1.73
C SER A 114 7.79 8.47 -0.75
N VAL A 115 6.46 8.45 -0.69
CA VAL A 115 5.69 7.59 0.22
C VAL A 115 4.60 6.84 -0.54
N ALA A 116 4.62 5.51 -0.45
CA ALA A 116 3.54 4.64 -0.92
C ALA A 116 2.63 4.25 0.25
N SER A 117 1.33 4.44 0.07
CA SER A 117 0.32 4.11 1.09
C SER A 117 -0.82 3.31 0.50
N PHE A 118 -1.50 2.53 1.35
CA PHE A 118 -2.89 2.19 1.07
C PHE A 118 -3.76 3.42 1.27
N VAL A 119 -4.82 3.54 0.46
CA VAL A 119 -5.80 4.62 0.59
C VAL A 119 -7.21 4.04 0.65
N ILE A 120 -7.98 4.50 1.64
CA ILE A 120 -9.41 4.24 1.75
C ILE A 120 -10.11 5.58 1.88
N LYS A 121 -10.94 5.92 0.88
CA LYS A 121 -11.50 7.27 0.71
C LYS A 121 -10.37 8.28 0.57
N ASP A 122 -10.13 9.10 1.60
CA ASP A 122 -9.09 10.13 1.63
C ASP A 122 -8.14 9.94 2.84
N ILE A 123 -8.13 8.74 3.43
CA ILE A 123 -7.23 8.39 4.55
C ILE A 123 -6.10 7.54 4.00
N HIS A 124 -4.86 8.00 4.21
CA HIS A 124 -3.65 7.34 3.78
C HIS A 124 -3.06 6.52 4.91
N TYR A 125 -2.65 5.29 4.61
CA TYR A 125 -2.01 4.40 5.56
C TYR A 125 -0.62 4.05 5.03
N LYS A 126 0.39 4.76 5.53
CA LYS A 126 1.78 4.65 5.09
C LYS A 126 2.26 3.20 5.18
N VAL A 127 2.89 2.72 4.10
CA VAL A 127 3.43 1.36 3.99
C VAL A 127 4.93 1.37 3.82
N VAL A 128 5.44 2.16 2.88
CA VAL A 128 6.88 2.28 2.60
C VAL A 128 7.21 3.68 2.12
N GLU A 129 8.42 4.12 2.45
CA GLU A 129 8.98 5.38 1.98
C GLU A 129 10.42 5.17 1.51
N ALA A 130 10.92 6.09 0.71
CA ALA A 130 12.32 6.19 0.33
C ALA A 130 12.74 7.65 0.41
#